data_AF-A0A1G3UDP8-F1
#
_entry.id   AF-A0A1G3UDP8-F1
#
_cell.length_a   1.000
_cell.length_b   1.000
_cell.length_c   1.000
_cell.angle_alpha   90.00
_cell.angle_beta   90.00
_cell.angle_gamma   90.00
#
_symmetry.space_group_name_H-M   'P 1'
#
loop_
_entity.id
_entity.type
_entity.pdbx_description
1 polymer ?
#
loop_
_entity_poly.entity_id
_entity_poly.type
_entity_poly.pdbx_seq_one_letter_code
_entity_poly.pdbx_strand_id
1 'polypeptide(L)'
;MLTFKKEKAKKLNSNFGYMFETGFFGTRAPFFMDLVTLIVSLLPFLVAVAIYFAKDKRYKIHAYLQIAIFAFSVIVLFYFEYGVRVIGGFDTFMQNSGVSHNYAFIVLIFHIVISVITLIIWSTAIFAAKKLIMLKRHKNMGLITFTGVSLTSLTGIWVYFLMFIF
;
A
#
# COMPACT_ATOMS: atom_id res chain seq x y z
N MET A 1 -9.78 -31.52 28.26
CA MET A 1 -9.21 -31.57 26.89
C MET A 1 -9.70 -30.43 25.98
N LEU A 2 -10.99 -30.06 26.03
CA LEU A 2 -11.55 -28.92 25.26
C LEU A 2 -11.05 -27.53 25.72
N THR A 3 -10.84 -27.35 27.02
CA THR A 3 -10.26 -26.12 27.61
C THR A 3 -8.80 -25.92 27.22
N PHE A 4 -8.02 -27.00 27.16
CA PHE A 4 -6.60 -26.98 26.75
C PHE A 4 -6.41 -26.60 25.27
N LYS A 5 -7.39 -26.91 24.41
CA LYS A 5 -7.38 -26.54 22.97
C LYS A 5 -7.75 -25.07 22.76
N LYS A 6 -8.67 -24.53 23.56
CA LYS A 6 -9.01 -23.08 23.59
C LYS A 6 -7.86 -22.24 24.15
N GLU A 7 -7.15 -22.72 25.17
CA GLU A 7 -5.93 -22.07 25.65
C GLU A 7 -4.77 -22.16 24.65
N LYS A 8 -4.57 -23.29 23.95
CA LYS A 8 -3.58 -23.38 22.86
C LYS A 8 -3.89 -22.46 21.69
N ALA A 9 -5.17 -22.23 21.38
CA ALA A 9 -5.59 -21.26 20.36
C ALA A 9 -5.38 -19.80 20.80
N LYS A 10 -5.54 -19.50 22.09
CA LYS A 10 -5.22 -18.19 22.70
C LYS A 10 -3.71 -17.97 22.89
N LYS A 11 -2.94 -19.06 22.94
CA LYS A 11 -1.49 -19.11 23.17
C LYS A 11 -0.70 -19.44 21.91
N LEU A 12 -1.21 -19.07 20.73
CA LEU A 12 -0.36 -18.78 19.59
C LEU A 12 -0.05 -17.29 19.65
N ASN A 13 0.89 -16.95 20.54
CA ASN A 13 1.46 -15.61 20.65
C ASN A 13 2.25 -15.37 19.35
N SER A 14 1.57 -15.04 18.26
CA SER A 14 2.25 -14.54 17.09
C SER A 14 2.78 -13.16 17.47
N ASN A 15 4.04 -12.86 17.14
CA ASN A 15 4.59 -11.50 17.24
C ASN A 15 3.77 -10.47 16.41
N PHE A 16 2.69 -10.89 15.76
CA PHE A 16 1.81 -10.14 14.88
C PHE A 16 0.37 -10.01 15.41
N GLY A 17 0.06 -10.43 16.64
CA GLY A 17 -1.28 -10.29 17.22
C GLY A 17 -1.82 -8.85 17.17
N TYR A 18 -0.93 -7.88 17.44
CA TYR A 18 -1.23 -6.44 17.38
C TYR A 18 -1.80 -5.99 16.02
N MET A 19 -1.47 -6.68 14.92
CA MET A 19 -1.92 -6.30 13.57
C MET A 19 -3.45 -6.33 13.48
N PHE A 20 -4.08 -7.26 14.20
CA PHE A 20 -5.48 -7.60 14.05
C PHE A 20 -6.38 -6.96 15.13
N GLU A 21 -5.78 -6.21 16.05
CA GLU A 21 -6.50 -5.38 17.01
C GLU A 21 -7.10 -4.16 16.31
N THR A 22 -8.07 -3.49 16.93
CA THR A 22 -8.65 -2.25 16.38
C THR A 22 -7.59 -1.19 16.15
N GLY A 23 -7.68 -0.50 15.01
CA GLY A 23 -6.74 0.54 14.64
C GLY A 23 -6.92 1.87 15.37
N PHE A 24 -6.16 2.87 14.94
CA PHE A 24 -6.03 4.19 15.58
C PHE A 24 -6.81 5.31 14.87
N PHE A 25 -7.44 5.04 13.73
CA PHE A 25 -8.33 6.00 13.05
C PHE A 25 -9.74 6.06 13.66
N GLY A 26 -10.02 5.29 14.71
CA GLY A 26 -11.33 5.28 15.36
C GLY A 26 -12.42 4.60 14.52
N THR A 27 -12.03 3.77 13.56
CA THR A 27 -12.94 2.96 12.74
C THR A 27 -12.92 1.50 13.21
N ARG A 28 -13.72 0.65 12.55
CA ARG A 28 -13.68 -0.81 12.76
C ARG A 28 -12.50 -1.51 12.05
N ALA A 29 -11.65 -0.77 11.35
CA ALA A 29 -10.50 -1.33 10.66
C ALA A 29 -9.48 -1.87 11.68
N PRO A 30 -8.78 -2.96 11.34
CA PRO A 30 -7.68 -3.44 12.16
C PRO A 30 -6.44 -2.54 12.02
N PHE A 31 -5.55 -2.56 13.01
CA PHE A 31 -4.37 -1.71 13.12
C PHE A 31 -3.53 -1.69 11.84
N PHE A 32 -3.27 -2.86 11.25
CA PHE A 32 -2.44 -2.93 10.06
C PHE A 32 -3.06 -2.19 8.86
N MET A 33 -4.39 -2.14 8.76
CA MET A 33 -5.07 -1.41 7.69
C MET A 33 -4.91 0.09 7.86
N ASP A 34 -5.04 0.61 9.09
CA ASP A 34 -4.82 2.04 9.37
C ASP A 34 -3.39 2.45 9.09
N LEU A 35 -2.43 1.62 9.53
CA LEU A 35 -1.01 1.87 9.31
C LEU A 35 -0.67 1.89 7.82
N VAL A 36 -1.14 0.90 7.05
CA VAL A 36 -0.89 0.82 5.61
C VAL A 36 -1.55 2.00 4.88
N THR A 37 -2.81 2.32 5.21
CA THR A 37 -3.50 3.48 4.63
C THR A 37 -2.75 4.78 4.91
N LEU A 38 -2.28 4.99 6.15
CA LEU A 38 -1.47 6.16 6.50
C LEU A 38 -0.19 6.22 5.66
N ILE A 39 0.58 5.14 5.61
CA ILE A 39 1.84 5.10 4.84
C ILE A 39 1.58 5.38 3.36
N VAL A 40 0.59 4.70 2.77
CA VAL A 40 0.24 4.85 1.35
C VAL A 40 -0.25 6.27 1.04
N SER A 41 -1.01 6.90 1.95
CA SER A 41 -1.45 8.29 1.81
C SER A 41 -0.28 9.29 1.77
N LEU A 42 0.85 8.96 2.42
CA LEU A 42 2.05 9.78 2.45
C LEU A 42 2.99 9.55 1.26
N LEU A 43 2.87 8.41 0.56
CA LEU A 43 3.77 8.04 -0.55
C LEU A 43 3.86 9.10 -1.66
N PRO A 44 2.76 9.72 -2.14
CA PRO A 44 2.86 10.75 -3.18
C PRO A 44 3.75 11.93 -2.74
N PHE A 45 3.67 12.35 -1.48
CA PHE A 45 4.48 13.43 -0.94
C PHE A 45 5.96 13.05 -0.84
N LEU A 46 6.26 11.82 -0.39
CA LEU A 46 7.64 11.31 -0.35
C LEU A 46 8.26 11.23 -1.75
N VAL A 47 7.50 10.74 -2.74
CA VAL A 47 7.94 10.69 -4.13
C VAL A 47 8.13 12.10 -4.71
N ALA A 48 7.24 13.05 -4.38
CA ALA A 48 7.39 14.45 -4.79
C ALA A 48 8.68 15.08 -4.23
N VAL A 49 9.02 14.83 -2.96
CA VAL A 49 10.29 15.24 -2.35
C VAL A 49 11.49 14.62 -3.08
N ALA A 50 11.43 13.33 -3.40
CA ALA A 50 12.48 12.68 -4.17
C ALA A 50 12.64 13.29 -5.58
N ILE A 51 11.54 13.68 -6.25
CA ILE A 51 11.57 14.36 -7.55
C ILE A 51 12.13 15.79 -7.42
N TYR A 52 11.82 16.50 -6.32
CA TYR A 52 12.40 17.81 -6.05
C TYR A 52 13.94 17.77 -6.05
N PHE A 53 14.55 16.77 -5.42
CA PHE A 53 16.01 16.60 -5.46
C PHE A 53 16.55 16.35 -6.88
N ALA A 54 15.79 15.71 -7.76
CA ALA A 54 16.19 15.58 -9.17
C ALA A 54 16.14 16.92 -9.92
N LYS A 55 15.13 17.76 -9.62
CA LYS A 55 15.03 19.13 -10.18
C LYS A 55 16.17 20.02 -9.69
N ASP A 56 16.57 19.87 -8.43
CA ASP A 56 17.72 20.53 -7.81
C ASP A 56 19.08 19.94 -8.24
N LYS A 57 19.09 19.04 -9.23
CA LYS A 57 20.29 18.36 -9.76
C LYS A 57 21.06 17.51 -8.73
N ARG A 58 20.46 17.21 -7.58
CA ARG A 58 21.01 16.33 -6.52
C ARG A 58 20.66 14.87 -6.81
N TYR A 59 21.15 14.36 -7.94
CA TYR A 59 20.75 13.05 -8.47
C TYR A 59 21.10 11.85 -7.57
N LYS A 60 22.19 11.92 -6.81
CA LYS A 60 22.55 10.87 -5.84
C LYS A 60 21.47 10.72 -4.77
N ILE A 61 21.00 11.83 -4.23
CA ILE A 61 19.96 11.85 -3.18
C ILE A 61 18.63 11.39 -3.76
N HIS A 62 18.26 11.88 -4.96
CA HIS A 62 17.09 11.39 -5.68
C HIS A 62 17.10 9.86 -5.83
N ALA A 63 18.22 9.29 -6.27
CA ALA A 63 18.35 7.85 -6.47
C ALA A 63 18.24 7.08 -5.14
N TYR A 64 18.94 7.51 -4.08
CA TYR A 64 18.85 6.86 -2.78
C TYR A 64 17.45 6.93 -2.18
N LEU A 65 16.77 8.08 -2.26
CA LEU A 65 15.40 8.23 -1.79
C LEU A 65 14.44 7.34 -2.58
N GLN A 66 14.53 7.31 -3.91
CA GLN A 66 13.66 6.46 -4.73
C GLN A 66 13.84 4.97 -4.41
N ILE A 67 15.07 4.51 -4.24
CA ILE A 67 15.35 3.12 -3.86
C ILE A 67 14.81 2.82 -2.46
N ALA A 68 15.05 3.72 -1.49
CA ALA A 68 14.59 3.54 -0.12
C ALA A 68 13.05 3.53 -0.02
N ILE A 69 12.38 4.49 -0.65
CA ILE A 69 10.91 4.58 -0.68
C ILE A 69 10.33 3.33 -1.36
N PHE A 70 10.88 2.92 -2.51
CA PHE A 70 10.39 1.73 -3.22
C PHE A 70 10.56 0.46 -2.40
N ALA A 71 11.76 0.22 -1.84
CA ALA A 71 12.03 -0.95 -1.02
C ALA A 71 11.11 -1.00 0.21
N PHE A 72 10.95 0.13 0.91
CA PHE A 72 10.03 0.23 2.03
C PHE A 72 8.57 -0.03 1.61
N SER A 73 8.13 0.51 0.47
CA SER A 73 6.78 0.27 -0.06
C SER A 73 6.52 -1.20 -0.36
N VAL A 74 7.50 -1.92 -0.91
CA VAL A 74 7.40 -3.36 -1.17
C VAL A 74 7.28 -4.15 0.14
N ILE A 75 8.03 -3.78 1.19
CA ILE A 75 7.91 -4.41 2.52
C ILE A 75 6.51 -4.19 3.10
N VAL A 76 5.99 -2.95 3.02
CA VAL A 76 4.64 -2.60 3.48
C VAL A 76 3.56 -3.35 2.69
N LEU A 77 3.75 -3.53 1.37
CA LEU A 77 2.85 -4.34 0.54
C LEU A 77 2.79 -5.79 1.01
N PHE A 78 3.94 -6.43 1.30
CA PHE A 78 3.94 -7.79 1.83
C PHE A 78 3.30 -7.89 3.21
N TYR A 79 3.53 -6.90 4.07
CA TYR A 79 2.87 -6.81 5.37
C TYR A 79 1.34 -6.69 5.25
N PHE A 80 0.86 -5.83 4.35
CA PHE A 80 -0.56 -5.69 4.01
C PHE A 80 -1.16 -7.00 3.50
N GLU A 81 -0.52 -7.61 2.48
CA GLU A 81 -1.00 -8.83 1.85
C GLU A 81 -1.09 -9.98 2.85
N TYR A 82 -0.11 -10.10 3.74
CA TYR A 82 -0.15 -11.07 4.83
C TYR A 82 -1.35 -10.83 5.75
N GLY A 83 -1.57 -9.60 6.20
CA GLY A 83 -2.69 -9.25 7.08
C GLY A 83 -4.05 -9.56 6.45
N VAL A 84 -4.23 -9.19 5.17
CA VAL A 84 -5.45 -9.46 4.40
C VAL A 84 -5.71 -10.97 4.28
N ARG A 85 -4.68 -11.77 3.96
CA ARG A 85 -4.82 -13.23 3.82
C ARG A 85 -5.15 -13.94 5.13
N VAL A 86 -4.65 -13.44 6.26
CA VAL A 86 -4.92 -14.04 7.57
C VAL A 86 -6.35 -13.75 8.05
N ILE A 87 -6.88 -12.56 7.81
CA ILE A 87 -8.26 -12.20 8.24
C ILE A 87 -9.35 -12.82 7.36
N GLY A 88 -9.01 -13.27 6.15
CA GLY A 88 -9.99 -13.87 5.23
C GLY A 88 -10.43 -12.94 4.11
N GLY A 89 -9.67 -11.89 3.82
CA GLY A 89 -9.82 -11.09 2.60
C GLY A 89 -10.99 -10.10 2.59
N PHE A 90 -11.34 -9.68 1.38
CA PHE A 90 -12.32 -8.64 1.10
C PHE A 90 -13.70 -8.90 1.72
N ASP A 91 -14.22 -10.12 1.59
CA ASP A 91 -15.55 -10.48 2.10
C ASP A 91 -15.67 -10.27 3.60
N THR A 92 -14.60 -10.56 4.34
CA THR A 92 -14.56 -10.34 5.79
C THR A 92 -14.60 -8.86 6.13
N PHE A 93 -13.86 -8.02 5.40
CA PHE A 93 -13.86 -6.57 5.63
C PHE A 93 -15.19 -5.92 5.29
N MET A 94 -15.93 -6.45 4.32
CA MET A 94 -17.25 -5.94 3.94
C MET A 94 -18.35 -6.29 4.96
N GLN A 95 -18.12 -7.21 5.89
CA GLN A 95 -19.09 -7.50 6.95
C GLN A 95 -19.31 -6.24 7.78
N ASN A 96 -20.55 -5.75 7.80
CA ASN A 96 -20.98 -4.50 8.48
C ASN A 96 -20.59 -3.19 7.77
N SER A 97 -20.22 -3.23 6.49
CA SER A 97 -20.26 -2.01 5.66
C SER A 97 -21.68 -1.77 5.17
N GLY A 98 -22.11 -0.51 5.12
CA GLY A 98 -23.36 -0.08 4.50
C GLY A 98 -23.27 0.03 2.98
N VAL A 99 -22.09 -0.16 2.39
CA VAL A 99 -21.86 -0.08 0.94
C VAL A 99 -22.18 -1.40 0.26
N SER A 100 -22.73 -1.33 -0.95
CA SER A 100 -22.99 -2.55 -1.73
C SER A 100 -21.70 -3.30 -2.05
N HIS A 101 -21.74 -4.62 -1.82
CA HIS A 101 -20.60 -5.50 -2.03
C HIS A 101 -20.05 -5.41 -3.46
N ASN A 102 -20.93 -5.42 -4.47
CA ASN A 102 -20.54 -5.34 -5.89
C ASN A 102 -19.81 -4.05 -6.23
N TYR A 103 -20.28 -2.91 -5.72
CA TYR A 103 -19.63 -1.62 -5.97
C TYR A 103 -18.23 -1.57 -5.34
N ALA A 104 -18.13 -1.93 -4.06
CA ALA A 104 -16.84 -1.97 -3.37
C ALA A 104 -15.86 -2.95 -4.02
N PHE A 105 -16.35 -4.09 -4.53
CA PHE A 105 -15.52 -5.06 -5.24
C PHE A 105 -14.97 -4.50 -6.56
N ILE A 106 -15.80 -3.83 -7.36
CA ILE A 106 -15.34 -3.19 -8.62
C ILE A 106 -14.27 -2.14 -8.32
N VAL A 107 -14.48 -1.31 -7.29
CA VAL A 107 -13.51 -0.29 -6.86
C VAL A 107 -12.20 -0.95 -6.39
N LEU A 108 -12.28 -2.05 -5.64
CA LEU A 108 -11.10 -2.80 -5.21
C LEU A 108 -10.31 -3.34 -6.41
N ILE A 109 -10.97 -3.98 -7.38
CA ILE A 109 -10.31 -4.49 -8.58
C ILE A 109 -9.65 -3.35 -9.36
N PHE A 110 -10.34 -2.23 -9.51
CA PHE A 110 -9.78 -1.04 -10.17
C PHE A 110 -8.52 -0.53 -9.44
N HIS A 111 -8.55 -0.44 -8.12
CA HIS A 111 -7.39 -0.09 -7.31
C HIS A 111 -6.22 -1.07 -7.54
N ILE A 112 -6.46 -2.38 -7.46
CA ILE A 112 -5.43 -3.41 -7.64
C ILE A 112 -4.76 -3.27 -9.02
N VAL A 113 -5.56 -3.10 -10.09
CA VAL A 113 -5.02 -2.95 -11.45
C VAL A 113 -4.10 -1.72 -11.55
N ILE A 114 -4.53 -0.57 -11.02
CA ILE A 114 -3.70 0.65 -11.00
C ILE A 114 -2.41 0.42 -10.21
N SER A 115 -2.51 -0.17 -9.03
CA SER A 115 -1.38 -0.43 -8.13
C SER A 115 -0.34 -1.36 -8.77
N VAL A 116 -0.79 -2.45 -9.40
CA VAL A 116 0.09 -3.42 -10.06
C VAL A 116 0.81 -2.79 -11.26
N ILE A 117 0.09 -2.08 -12.13
CA ILE A 117 0.69 -1.38 -13.27
C ILE A 117 1.71 -0.35 -12.77
N THR A 118 1.36 0.42 -11.75
CA THR A 118 2.25 1.41 -11.14
C THR A 118 3.51 0.76 -10.59
N LEU A 119 3.40 -0.36 -9.88
CA LEU A 119 4.53 -1.10 -9.32
C LEU A 119 5.49 -1.57 -10.42
N ILE A 120 4.96 -2.10 -11.53
CA ILE A 120 5.77 -2.52 -12.69
C ILE A 120 6.51 -1.34 -13.32
N ILE A 121 5.81 -0.22 -13.55
CA ILE A 121 6.41 0.98 -14.14
C ILE A 121 7.48 1.57 -13.22
N TRP A 122 7.21 1.66 -11.90
CA TRP A 122 8.16 2.17 -10.92
C TRP A 122 9.40 1.30 -10.79
N SER A 123 9.21 -0.03 -10.74
CA SER A 123 10.31 -1.00 -10.78
C SER A 123 11.19 -0.78 -12.01
N THR A 124 10.55 -0.63 -13.18
CA THR A 124 11.26 -0.34 -14.43
C THR A 124 12.02 0.98 -14.36
N ALA A 125 11.42 2.04 -13.80
CA ALA A 125 12.04 3.34 -13.65
C ALA A 125 13.32 3.30 -12.78
N ILE A 126 13.35 2.42 -11.77
CA ILE A 126 14.50 2.22 -10.88
C ILE A 126 15.55 1.30 -11.52
N PHE A 127 15.18 0.08 -11.91
CA PHE A 127 16.16 -0.92 -12.36
C PHE A 127 16.71 -0.63 -13.76
N ALA A 128 15.90 -0.02 -14.64
CA ALA A 128 16.33 0.39 -15.97
C ALA A 128 16.74 1.88 -16.03
N ALA A 129 17.00 2.53 -14.89
CA ALA A 129 17.29 3.96 -14.82
C ALA A 129 18.38 4.41 -15.80
N LYS A 130 19.53 3.70 -15.84
CA LYS A 130 20.64 4.02 -16.76
C LYS A 130 20.19 4.01 -18.23
N LYS A 131 19.49 2.95 -18.65
CA LYS A 131 18.94 2.81 -20.01
C LYS A 131 17.93 3.91 -20.33
N LEU A 132 17.02 4.20 -19.39
CA LEU A 132 16.00 5.24 -19.56
C LEU A 132 16.60 6.66 -19.62
N ILE A 133 17.70 6.92 -18.92
CA ILE A 133 18.43 8.19 -18.98
C ILE A 133 19.07 8.36 -20.37
N MET A 134 19.77 7.35 -20.87
CA MET A 134 20.37 7.38 -22.22
C MET A 134 19.31 7.61 -23.30
N LEU A 135 18.12 7.01 -23.15
CA LEU A 135 16.99 7.18 -24.05
C LEU A 135 16.20 8.48 -23.82
N LYS A 136 16.60 9.34 -22.87
CA LYS A 136 15.87 10.57 -22.46
C LYS A 136 14.41 10.31 -22.02
N ARG A 137 14.09 9.09 -21.60
CA ARG A 137 12.73 8.67 -21.17
C ARG A 137 12.54 8.65 -19.66
N HIS A 138 13.62 8.76 -18.87
CA HIS A 138 13.54 8.66 -17.41
C HIS A 138 12.61 9.71 -16.78
N LYS A 139 12.64 10.96 -17.27
CA LYS A 139 11.74 12.03 -16.78
C LYS A 139 10.26 11.68 -17.00
N ASN A 140 9.91 11.22 -18.20
CA ASN A 140 8.53 10.87 -18.53
C ASN A 140 8.07 9.65 -17.72
N MET A 141 8.93 8.63 -17.60
CA MET A 141 8.65 7.47 -16.74
C MET A 141 8.44 7.87 -15.29
N GLY A 142 9.27 8.75 -14.74
CA GLY A 142 9.12 9.26 -13.37
C GLY A 142 7.81 10.03 -13.16
N LEU A 143 7.36 10.80 -14.15
CA LEU A 143 6.07 11.49 -14.08
C LEU A 143 4.89 10.49 -14.12
N ILE A 144 4.95 9.48 -15.01
CA ILE A 144 3.95 8.42 -15.07
C ILE A 144 3.89 7.66 -13.75
N THR A 145 5.05 7.31 -13.17
CA THR A 145 5.14 6.68 -11.85
C THR A 145 4.51 7.57 -10.77
N PHE A 146 4.83 8.86 -10.73
CA PHE A 146 4.26 9.78 -9.75
C PHE A 146 2.73 9.87 -9.84
N THR A 147 2.19 9.96 -11.06
CA THR A 147 0.74 9.93 -11.28
C THR A 147 0.15 8.59 -10.83
N GLY A 148 0.77 7.47 -11.18
CA GLY A 148 0.33 6.13 -10.76
C GLY A 148 0.33 5.96 -9.23
N VAL A 149 1.37 6.42 -8.54
CA VAL A 149 1.46 6.40 -7.07
C VAL A 149 0.36 7.26 -6.45
N SER A 150 0.10 8.44 -7.02
CA SER A 150 -0.97 9.33 -6.55
C SER A 150 -2.35 8.70 -6.73
N LEU A 151 -2.62 8.08 -7.89
CA LEU A 151 -3.87 7.36 -8.15
C LEU A 151 -4.02 6.13 -7.26
N THR A 152 -2.95 5.36 -7.06
CA THR A 152 -2.90 4.22 -6.12
C THR A 152 -3.27 4.68 -4.72
N SER A 153 -2.69 5.79 -4.26
CA SER A 153 -2.99 6.37 -2.95
C SER A 153 -4.46 6.79 -2.82
N LEU A 154 -4.98 7.57 -3.76
CA LEU A 154 -6.35 8.07 -3.73
C LEU A 154 -7.38 6.92 -3.76
N THR A 155 -7.17 5.95 -4.64
CA THR A 155 -8.06 4.79 -4.75
C THR A 155 -7.95 3.85 -3.55
N GLY A 156 -6.77 3.70 -2.95
CA GLY A 156 -6.58 2.90 -1.74
C GLY A 156 -7.28 3.51 -0.52
N ILE A 157 -7.15 4.84 -0.35
CA ILE A 157 -7.90 5.59 0.66
C ILE A 157 -9.41 5.43 0.43
N TRP A 158 -9.86 5.49 -0.82
CA TRP A 158 -11.27 5.28 -1.14
C TRP A 158 -11.75 3.88 -0.77
N VAL A 159 -10.99 2.83 -1.11
CA VAL A 159 -11.27 1.45 -0.70
C VAL A 159 -11.38 1.34 0.83
N TYR A 160 -10.48 1.99 1.58
CA TYR A 160 -10.56 2.02 3.04
C TYR A 160 -11.88 2.65 3.54
N PHE A 161 -12.29 3.79 2.98
CA PHE A 161 -13.56 4.44 3.34
C PHE A 161 -14.76 3.53 3.10
N LEU A 162 -14.81 2.89 1.92
CA LEU A 162 -15.90 1.98 1.57
C LEU A 162 -15.97 0.78 2.52
N MET A 163 -14.84 0.26 2.96
CA MET A 163 -14.82 -0.93 3.79
C MET A 163 -15.03 -0.63 5.28
N PHE A 164 -14.67 0.54 5.81
CA PHE A 164 -14.59 0.71 7.27
C PHE A 164 -15.32 1.92 7.84
N ILE A 165 -15.79 2.84 6.99
CA ILE A 165 -16.45 4.08 7.42
C ILE A 165 -17.91 4.13 6.98
N PHE A 166 -18.19 3.67 5.75
CA PHE A 166 -19.55 3.59 5.22
C PHE A 166 -20.12 2.19 5.35
#